data_AF-A0A924XLN2-F1
#
_entry.id   AF-A0A924XLN2-F1
#
_cell.length_a   1.000
_cell.length_b   1.000
_cell.length_c   1.000
_cell.angle_alpha   90.00
_cell.angle_beta   90.00
_cell.angle_gamma   90.00
#
_symmetry.space_group_name_H-M   'P 1'
#
loop_
_entity.id
_entity.type
_entity.pdbx_description
1 polymer ?
#
loop_
_entity_poly.entity_id
_entity_poly.type
_entity_poly.pdbx_seq_one_letter_code
_entity_poly.pdbx_strand_id
1 'polypeptide(L)'
;MNFHTADDFCKRSVCPSAENLLGYYRLELPSNSMQRIAAHLSKCEFCNAELQFLQAFPSFESETKVTESEMPPALRQLAETLLGNRQNEFRLLRKLFNDKELSITITK
;
A
#
# COMPACT_ATOMS: atom_id res chain seq x y z
N MET A 1 -1.23 22.15 18.89
CA MET A 1 -0.98 20.70 18.80
C MET A 1 -2.28 20.07 18.30
N ASN A 2 -2.33 19.68 17.03
CA ASN A 2 -3.52 19.10 16.44
C ASN A 2 -3.50 17.60 16.69
N PHE A 3 -4.51 17.12 17.41
CA PHE A 3 -4.74 15.70 17.61
C PHE A 3 -5.40 15.15 16.35
N HIS A 4 -4.59 14.57 15.45
CA HIS A 4 -5.10 13.83 14.30
C HIS A 4 -5.60 12.47 14.78
N THR A 5 -6.90 12.23 14.64
CA THR A 5 -7.50 10.91 14.87
C THR A 5 -7.02 9.94 13.78
N ALA A 6 -6.93 8.64 14.07
CA ALA A 6 -6.41 7.63 13.12
C ALA A 6 -7.11 7.63 11.73
N ASP A 7 -8.33 8.17 11.63
CA ASP A 7 -9.05 8.39 10.37
C ASP A 7 -8.40 9.41 9.41
N ASP A 8 -7.58 10.34 9.93
CA ASP A 8 -6.92 11.37 9.11
C ASP A 8 -5.68 10.86 8.38
N PHE A 9 -5.07 9.76 8.85
CA PHE A 9 -3.91 9.13 8.24
C PHE A 9 -4.34 8.08 7.19
N CYS A 10 -5.04 8.54 6.16
CA CYS A 10 -5.52 7.66 5.09
C CYS A 10 -5.12 8.18 3.71
N LYS A 11 -4.71 7.26 2.83
CA LYS A 11 -4.50 7.57 1.41
C LYS A 11 -5.85 7.85 0.75
N ARG A 12 -5.97 9.02 0.11
CA ARG A 12 -7.19 9.46 -0.57
C ARG A 12 -6.99 9.41 -2.09
N SER A 13 -8.08 9.47 -2.85
CA SER A 13 -8.02 9.52 -4.33
C SER A 13 -7.25 10.72 -4.88
N VAL A 14 -7.11 11.78 -4.09
CA VAL A 14 -6.34 12.99 -4.42
C VAL A 14 -4.85 12.87 -4.08
N CYS A 15 -4.43 11.80 -3.41
CA CYS A 15 -3.02 11.58 -3.07
C CYS A 15 -2.22 11.22 -4.33
N PRO A 16 -0.98 11.72 -4.48
CA PRO A 16 -0.10 11.29 -5.54
C PRO A 16 0.21 9.79 -5.41
N SER A 17 0.54 9.17 -6.55
CA SER A 17 1.03 7.79 -6.54
C SER A 17 2.45 7.70 -5.96
N ALA A 18 2.88 6.51 -5.56
CA ALA A 18 4.21 6.30 -5.01
C ALA A 18 5.30 6.62 -6.05
N GLU A 19 5.07 6.31 -7.33
CA GLU A 19 5.97 6.63 -8.45
C GLU A 19 6.11 8.15 -8.61
N ASN A 20 5.03 8.90 -8.44
CA ASN A 20 5.08 10.36 -8.48
C ASN A 20 5.83 10.95 -7.27
N LEU A 21 5.68 10.36 -6.08
CA LEU A 21 6.46 10.78 -4.90
C LEU A 21 7.96 10.50 -5.08
N LEU A 22 8.32 9.35 -5.68
CA LEU A 22 9.70 9.02 -6.03
C LEU A 22 10.26 9.97 -7.09
N GLY A 23 9.52 10.22 -8.18
CA GLY A 23 9.92 11.19 -9.20
C GLY A 23 10.06 12.61 -8.65
N TYR A 24 9.22 12.99 -7.67
CA TYR A 24 9.36 14.25 -6.94
C TYR A 24 10.67 14.30 -6.14
N TYR A 25 10.98 13.23 -5.39
CA TYR A 25 12.22 13.12 -4.62
C TYR A 25 13.48 13.19 -5.49
N ARG A 26 13.45 12.54 -6.66
CA ARG A 26 14.58 12.48 -7.61
C ARG A 26 14.73 13.70 -8.49
N LEU A 27 13.79 14.63 -8.38
CA LEU A 27 13.69 15.80 -9.22
C LEU A 27 13.47 15.49 -10.72
N GLU A 28 12.82 14.37 -11.03
CA GLU A 28 12.58 13.89 -12.41
C GLU A 28 11.24 14.35 -12.99
N LEU A 29 10.39 14.99 -12.18
CA LEU A 29 9.09 15.46 -12.62
C LEU A 29 9.12 16.86 -13.24
N PRO A 30 8.18 17.19 -14.16
CA PRO A 30 8.02 18.56 -14.63
C PRO A 30 7.73 19.53 -13.49
N SER A 31 8.15 20.79 -13.65
CA SER A 31 8.03 21.83 -12.61
C SER A 31 6.58 22.02 -12.11
N ASN A 32 5.59 21.89 -12.99
CA ASN A 32 4.18 21.95 -12.60
C ASN A 32 3.78 20.79 -11.65
N SER A 33 4.22 19.57 -11.96
CA SER A 33 3.98 18.39 -11.13
C SER A 33 4.68 18.48 -9.79
N MET A 34 5.92 19.00 -9.77
CA MET A 34 6.65 19.25 -8.52
C MET A 34 5.92 20.21 -7.59
N GLN A 35 5.41 21.33 -8.11
CA GLN A 35 4.66 22.31 -7.31
C GLN A 35 3.38 21.71 -6.75
N ARG A 36 2.66 20.92 -7.55
CA ARG A 36 1.43 20.24 -7.10
C ARG A 36 1.71 19.25 -5.96
N ILE A 37 2.77 18.47 -6.08
CA ILE A 37 3.16 17.50 -5.05
C ILE A 37 3.65 18.21 -3.79
N ALA A 38 4.47 19.25 -3.91
CA ALA A 38 4.90 20.07 -2.77
C ALA A 38 3.69 20.67 -2.01
N ALA A 39 2.72 21.21 -2.74
CA ALA A 39 1.49 21.73 -2.15
C ALA A 39 0.66 20.63 -1.44
N HIS A 40 0.63 19.41 -2.00
CA HIS A 40 -0.03 18.27 -1.36
C HIS A 40 0.69 17.84 -0.06
N LEU A 41 2.02 17.70 -0.10
CA LEU A 41 2.84 17.27 1.04
C LEU A 41 2.76 18.22 2.23
N SER A 42 2.47 19.51 1.99
CA SER A 42 2.24 20.48 3.06
C SER A 42 0.94 20.27 3.84
N LYS A 43 0.00 19.46 3.31
CA LYS A 43 -1.35 19.26 3.85
C LYS A 43 -1.67 17.80 4.19
N CYS A 44 -0.91 16.85 3.67
CA CYS A 44 -1.18 15.43 3.83
C CYS A 44 -0.05 14.75 4.61
N GLU A 45 -0.33 14.42 5.88
CA GLU A 45 0.63 13.71 6.74
C GLU A 45 0.93 12.30 6.21
N PHE A 46 -0.05 11.64 5.61
CA PHE A 46 0.12 10.32 4.99
C PHE A 46 1.19 10.34 3.90
N CYS A 47 1.06 11.20 2.90
CA CYS A 47 2.03 11.25 1.80
C CYS A 47 3.40 11.79 2.24
N ASN A 48 3.45 12.58 3.31
CA ASN A 48 4.71 13.01 3.90
C ASN A 48 5.44 11.82 4.54
N ALA A 49 4.73 11.01 5.33
CA ALA A 49 5.27 9.78 5.90
C ALA A 49 5.64 8.75 4.82
N GLU A 50 4.80 8.60 3.78
CA GLU A 50 5.07 7.73 2.63
C GLU A 50 6.36 8.15 1.90
N LEU A 51 6.57 9.45 1.69
CA LEU A 51 7.80 9.97 1.08
C LEU A 51 9.02 9.65 1.95
N GLN A 52 8.95 9.86 3.26
CA GLN A 52 10.04 9.52 4.18
C GLN A 52 10.35 8.01 4.17
N PHE A 53 9.31 7.17 4.11
CA PHE A 53 9.47 5.73 3.97
C PHE A 53 10.17 5.36 2.66
N LEU A 54 9.73 5.92 1.54
CA LEU A 54 10.34 5.68 0.23
C LEU A 54 11.80 6.15 0.15
N GLN A 55 12.14 7.23 0.86
CA GLN A 55 13.52 7.71 0.99
C GLN A 55 14.40 6.78 1.84
N ALA A 56 13.84 6.24 2.92
CA ALA A 56 14.56 5.32 3.81
C ALA A 56 14.80 3.94 3.16
N PHE A 57 13.92 3.52 2.24
CA PHE A 57 13.97 2.22 1.57
C PHE A 57 14.05 2.38 0.04
N PRO A 58 15.18 2.86 -0.51
CA PRO A 58 15.35 3.07 -1.96
C PRO A 58 15.36 1.76 -2.77
N SER A 59 15.44 0.61 -2.12
CA SER A 59 15.47 -0.73 -2.73
C SER A 59 14.17 -1.15 -3.43
N PHE A 60 13.11 -0.34 -3.43
CA PHE A 60 11.95 -0.55 -4.29
C PHE A 60 12.28 -0.46 -5.79
N GLU A 61 13.39 0.18 -6.16
CA GLU A 61 13.82 0.26 -7.57
C GLU A 61 14.89 -0.73 -7.98
N SER A 62 15.65 -1.24 -7.03
CA SER A 62 16.29 -2.53 -7.25
C SER A 62 15.19 -3.57 -7.10
N GLU A 63 14.28 -3.61 -8.06
CA GLU A 63 13.62 -4.86 -8.42
C GLU A 63 14.79 -5.84 -8.66
N THR A 64 15.20 -6.53 -7.60
CA THR A 64 15.79 -7.85 -7.72
C THR A 64 14.73 -8.63 -8.44
N LYS A 65 14.75 -8.53 -9.78
CA LYS A 65 13.82 -9.07 -10.76
C LYS A 65 13.01 -10.15 -10.08
N VAL A 66 11.89 -9.74 -9.46
CA VAL A 66 11.08 -10.68 -8.71
C VAL A 66 10.53 -11.52 -9.82
N THR A 67 11.18 -12.66 -10.07
CA THR A 67 10.72 -13.64 -11.04
C THR A 67 9.27 -13.81 -10.68
N GLU A 68 8.36 -13.41 -11.58
CA GLU A 68 6.92 -13.44 -11.34
C GLU A 68 6.62 -14.77 -10.69
N SER A 69 6.47 -14.75 -9.37
CA SER A 69 6.35 -15.98 -8.62
C SER A 69 4.92 -16.37 -8.85
N GLU A 70 4.71 -17.40 -9.67
CA GLU A 70 3.37 -17.89 -9.95
C GLU A 70 2.64 -18.07 -8.62
N MET A 71 1.46 -17.46 -8.51
CA MET A 71 0.64 -17.57 -7.32
C MET A 71 0.49 -19.06 -6.98
N PRO A 72 0.85 -19.49 -5.75
CA PRO A 72 0.73 -20.88 -5.36
C PRO A 72 -0.66 -21.44 -5.70
N PRO A 73 -0.77 -22.62 -6.33
CA PRO A 73 -2.05 -23.13 -6.85
C PRO A 73 -3.16 -23.15 -5.81
N ALA A 74 -2.84 -23.46 -4.54
CA ALA A 74 -3.80 -23.44 -3.43
C ALA A 74 -4.37 -22.03 -3.17
N LEU A 75 -3.54 -20.99 -3.27
CA LEU A 75 -3.98 -19.60 -3.11
C LEU A 75 -4.80 -19.13 -4.32
N ARG A 76 -4.43 -19.58 -5.52
CA ARG A 76 -5.21 -19.31 -6.73
C ARG A 76 -6.60 -19.95 -6.65
N GLN A 77 -6.67 -21.24 -6.31
CA GLN A 77 -7.94 -21.95 -6.15
C GLN A 77 -8.82 -21.33 -5.06
N LEU A 78 -8.22 -20.91 -3.94
CA LEU A 78 -8.93 -20.19 -2.90
C LEU A 78 -9.50 -18.87 -3.44
N ALA A 79 -8.68 -18.05 -4.11
CA ALA A 79 -9.13 -16.78 -4.69
C ALA A 79 -10.26 -16.97 -5.71
N GLU A 80 -10.14 -17.97 -6.59
CA GLU A 80 -11.16 -18.34 -7.58
C GLU A 80 -12.48 -18.77 -6.91
N THR A 81 -12.41 -19.56 -5.83
CA THR A 81 -13.59 -20.00 -5.08
C THR A 81 -14.29 -18.82 -4.42
N LEU A 82 -13.53 -17.95 -3.74
CA LEU A 82 -14.05 -16.76 -3.07
C LEU A 82 -14.68 -15.74 -4.03
N LEU A 83 -14.02 -15.50 -5.16
CA LEU A 83 -14.48 -14.54 -6.17
C LEU A 83 -15.58 -15.11 -7.07
N GLY A 84 -15.63 -16.43 -7.28
CA GLY A 84 -16.70 -17.13 -7.98
C GLY A 84 -17.99 -17.18 -7.16
N ASN A 85 -17.88 -17.28 -5.82
CA ASN A 85 -19.00 -17.46 -4.91
C ASN A 85 -19.43 -16.15 -4.22
N ARG A 86 -19.69 -15.11 -5.05
CA ARG A 86 -19.73 -13.67 -4.71
C ARG A 86 -20.58 -13.19 -3.51
N GLN A 87 -21.30 -14.03 -2.77
CA GLN A 87 -22.17 -13.56 -1.69
C GLN A 87 -22.13 -14.35 -0.37
N ASN A 88 -21.70 -15.62 -0.33
CA ASN A 88 -21.81 -16.43 0.89
C ASN A 88 -20.48 -16.66 1.64
N GLU A 89 -19.34 -16.70 0.96
CA GLU A 89 -18.06 -17.09 1.60
C GLU A 89 -17.32 -15.95 2.29
N PHE A 90 -17.55 -14.70 1.87
CA PHE A 90 -16.98 -13.52 2.55
C PHE A 90 -17.44 -13.40 4.01
N ARG A 91 -18.58 -14.01 4.38
CA ARG A 91 -19.05 -14.03 5.77
C ARG A 91 -18.23 -14.98 6.65
N LEU A 92 -17.78 -16.12 6.11
CA LEU A 92 -16.93 -17.07 6.83
C LEU A 92 -15.50 -16.56 6.94
N LEU A 93 -14.95 -15.98 5.88
CA LEU A 93 -13.66 -15.29 5.95
C LEU A 93 -13.68 -14.15 6.96
N ARG A 94 -14.73 -13.32 6.96
CA ARG A 94 -14.87 -12.24 7.94
C ARG A 94 -14.95 -12.76 9.39
N LYS A 95 -15.50 -13.96 9.61
CA LYS A 95 -15.44 -14.62 10.93
C LYS A 95 -14.01 -15.05 11.27
N LEU A 96 -13.31 -15.73 10.36
CA LEU A 96 -11.92 -16.16 10.55
C LEU A 96 -10.95 -15.00 10.80
N PHE A 97 -11.14 -13.87 10.11
CA PHE A 97 -10.33 -12.66 10.31
C PHE A 97 -10.66 -11.91 11.61
N ASN A 98 -11.89 -12.05 12.11
CA ASN A 98 -12.29 -11.47 13.39
C ASN A 98 -11.82 -12.31 14.60
N ASP A 99 -11.51 -13.59 14.37
CA ASP A 99 -10.86 -14.45 15.35
C ASP A 99 -9.35 -14.16 15.32
N LYS A 100 -8.91 -13.26 16.20
CA LYS A 100 -7.53 -12.77 16.36
C LYS A 100 -6.50 -13.82 16.81
N GLU A 101 -6.43 -15.00 16.20
CA GLU A 101 -5.43 -16.03 16.54
C GLU A 101 -4.98 -16.81 15.30
N LEU A 102 -4.60 -16.12 14.22
CA LEU A 102 -3.74 -16.72 13.19
C LEU A 102 -2.32 -16.21 13.39
N SER A 103 -1.66 -16.76 14.40
CA SER A 103 -0.22 -16.65 14.57
C SER A 103 0.47 -17.36 13.40
N ILE A 104 0.82 -16.61 12.37
CA ILE A 104 1.72 -17.09 11.33
C ILE A 104 3.12 -17.07 11.94
N THR A 105 3.49 -18.11 12.69
CA THR A 105 4.87 -18.29 13.13
C THR A 105 5.71 -18.67 11.92
N ILE A 106 6.40 -17.68 11.35
CA ILE A 106 7.48 -17.93 10.39
C ILE A 106 8.65 -18.49 11.19
N THR A 107 8.78 -19.82 11.20
CA THR A 107 9.97 -20.49 11.74
C THR A 107 11.17 -20.15 10.88
N LYS A 108 12.18 -19.59 11.55
CA LYS A 108 13.49 -19.17 11.03
C LYS A 108 14.33 -20.36 10.57
#